data_AF-A0A920HYK5-F1
#
_entry.id   AF-A0A920HYK5-F1
#
_cell.length_a   1.000
_cell.length_b   1.000
_cell.length_c   1.000
_cell.angle_alpha   90.00
_cell.angle_beta   90.00
_cell.angle_gamma   90.00
#
_symmetry.space_group_name_H-M   'P 1'
#
loop_
_entity.id
_entity.type
_entity.pdbx_description
1 polymer ?
#
loop_
_entity_poly.entity_id
_entity_poly.type
_entity_poly.pdbx_seq_one_letter_code
_entity_poly.pdbx_strand_id
1 'polypeptide(L)' 'MDLEKLMSDLWKKYLETKDVKYLAEACEKAPFFGQKQMGKEISKILKNLS' A
#
# COMPACT_ATOMS: atom_id res chain seq x y z
N MET A 1 17.69 3.05 7.05
CA MET A 1 16.31 2.79 7.47
C MET A 1 15.75 1.76 6.50
N ASP A 2 15.28 0.63 7.00
CA ASP A 2 14.91 -0.51 6.16
C ASP A 2 13.58 -0.22 5.44
N LEU A 3 13.62 -0.09 4.10
CA LEU A 3 12.46 0.30 3.30
C LEU A 3 11.31 -0.68 3.47
N GLU A 4 11.60 -1.97 3.60
CA GLU A 4 10.59 -3.01 3.80
C GLU A 4 9.85 -2.82 5.12
N LYS A 5 10.55 -2.41 6.18
CA LYS A 5 9.96 -2.13 7.49
C LYS A 5 9.03 -0.93 7.41
N LEU A 6 9.47 0.16 6.77
CA LEU A 6 8.65 1.35 6.56
C LEU A 6 7.37 1.03 5.78
N MET A 7 7.48 0.23 4.71
CA MET A 7 6.31 -0.22 3.94
C MET A 7 5.35 -1.08 4.75
N SER A 8 5.88 -2.02 5.54
CA SER A 8 5.07 -2.88 6.40
C SER A 8 4.30 -2.07 7.44
N ASP A 9 4.94 -1.04 8.01
CA ASP A 9 4.31 -0.13 8.97
C ASP A 9 3.23 0.75 8.32
N LEU A 10 3.48 1.28 7.12
CA LEU A 10 2.48 2.05 6.35
C LEU A 10 1.28 1.16 5.95
N TRP A 11 1.55 -0.08 5.54
CA TRP A 11 0.50 -1.04 5.19
C TRP A 11 -0.38 -1.40 6.40
N LYS A 12 0.21 -1.64 7.57
CA LYS A 12 -0.55 -1.89 8.82
C LYS A 12 -1.44 -0.70 9.17
N LYS A 13 -0.89 0.53 9.11
CA LYS A 13 -1.68 1.75 9.35
C LYS A 13 -2.84 1.89 8.39
N TYR A 14 -2.64 1.59 7.10
CA TYR A 14 -3.74 1.56 6.14
C TYR A 14 -4.80 0.53 6.52
N LEU A 15 -4.40 -0.69 6.92
CA LEU A 15 -5.36 -1.73 7.28
C LEU A 15 -6.22 -1.35 8.49
N GLU A 16 -5.64 -0.66 9.47
CA GLU A 16 -6.31 -0.18 10.68
C GLU A 16 -7.22 1.03 10.41
N THR A 17 -6.75 2.00 9.62
CA THR A 17 -7.44 3.29 9.44
C THR A 17 -8.31 3.36 8.19
N LYS A 18 -8.03 2.51 7.19
CA LYS A 18 -8.52 2.61 5.81
C LYS A 18 -8.25 3.96 5.13
N ASP A 19 -7.30 4.74 5.64
CA ASP A 19 -6.91 6.01 5.03
C ASP A 19 -6.00 5.78 3.82
N VAL A 20 -6.51 6.15 2.64
CA VAL A 20 -5.87 5.97 1.34
C VAL A 20 -4.51 6.67 1.25
N LYS A 21 -4.22 7.68 2.10
CA LYS A 21 -2.90 8.33 2.14
C LYS A 21 -1.78 7.35 2.51
N TYR A 22 -2.00 6.49 3.50
CA TYR A 22 -1.00 5.47 3.87
C TYR A 22 -0.79 4.43 2.78
N LEU A 23 -1.85 4.14 2.02
CA LEU A 23 -1.73 3.27 0.86
C LEU A 23 -0.89 3.93 -0.23
N ALA A 24 -1.15 5.19 -0.58
CA ALA A 24 -0.40 5.93 -1.59
C ALA A 24 1.10 5.99 -1.24
N GLU A 25 1.45 6.36 -0.01
CA GLU A 25 2.85 6.41 0.44
C GLU A 25 3.53 5.04 0.41
N ALA A 26 2.80 3.97 0.77
CA ALA A 26 3.33 2.61 0.69
C ALA A 26 3.59 2.18 -0.75
N CYS A 27 2.76 2.64 -1.71
CA CYS A 27 2.89 2.34 -3.13
C CYS A 27 4.06 3.10 -3.78
N GLU A 28 4.24 4.38 -3.45
CA GLU A 28 5.35 5.19 -3.96
C GLU A 28 6.72 4.68 -3.50
N LYS A 29 6.77 4.08 -2.31
CA LYS A 29 8.01 3.54 -1.73
C LYS A 29 8.22 2.06 -2.02
N ALA A 30 7.26 1.40 -2.64
CA ALA A 30 7.39 0.00 -3.01
C ALA A 30 8.38 -0.15 -4.17
N PRO A 31 9.39 -1.04 -4.06
CA PRO A 31 9.99 -1.59 -5.26
C PRO A 31 8.89 -2.38 -5.96
N PHE A 32 8.31 -1.78 -7.00
CA PHE A 32 7.29 -2.38 -7.85
C PHE A 32 7.71 -3.83 -8.13
N PHE A 33 6.81 -4.78 -7.87
CA PHE A 33 6.92 -6.24 -8.09
C PHE A 33 7.27 -7.17 -6.90
N GLY A 34 7.46 -6.68 -5.67
CA GLY A 34 7.64 -7.57 -4.49
C GLY A 34 6.36 -7.91 -3.71
N GLN A 35 5.37 -7.00 -3.64
CA GLN A 35 4.26 -7.10 -2.68
C GLN A 35 2.90 -7.31 -3.35
N LYS A 36 2.62 -8.56 -3.71
CA LYS A 36 1.40 -9.01 -4.43
C LYS A 36 0.08 -8.63 -3.73
N GLN A 37 0.07 -8.51 -2.40
CA GLN A 37 -1.12 -8.09 -1.64
C GLN A 37 -1.44 -6.60 -1.83
N MET A 38 -0.41 -5.75 -1.82
CA MET A 38 -0.56 -4.30 -2.02
C MET A 38 -1.09 -4.00 -3.42
N GLY A 39 -0.52 -4.64 -4.45
CA GLY A 39 -1.01 -4.51 -5.83
C GLY A 39 -2.47 -4.93 -6.02
N LYS A 40 -2.93 -5.97 -5.30
CA LYS A 40 -4.35 -6.37 -5.32
C LYS A 40 -5.26 -5.28 -4.75
N GLU A 41 -4.84 -4.61 -3.69
CA GLU A 41 -5.69 -3.63 -3.01
C GLU A 41 -5.80 -2.32 -3.80
N ILE A 42 -4.68 -1.85 -4.38
CA ILE A 42 -4.71 -0.75 -5.37
C ILE A 42 -5.66 -1.09 -6.51
N SER A 43 -5.58 -2.31 -7.04
CA SER A 43 -6.46 -2.76 -8.15
C SER A 43 -7.94 -2.72 -7.77
N LYS A 44 -8.32 -3.08 -6.53
CA LYS A 44 -9.72 -2.97 -6.08
C LYS A 44 -10.18 -1.51 -6.00
N ILE A 45 -9.34 -0.62 -5.47
CA ILE A 45 -9.67 0.81 -5.36
C ILE A 45 -9.88 1.40 -6.75
N LEU A 46 -8.97 1.13 -7.68
CA LEU A 46 -9.08 1.60 -9.06
C LEU A 46 -10.34 1.08 -9.76
N LYS A 47 -10.72 -0.19 -9.54
CA LYS A 47 -11.96 -0.78 -10.08
C LYS A 47 -13.24 -0.21 -9.48
N ASN A 48 -13.19 0.31 -8.27
CA ASN A 48 -14.34 0.96 -7.63
C ASN A 48 -14.44 2.45 -7.97
N LEU A 49 -13.41 3.03 -8.60
CA LEU A 49 -13.41 4.40 -9.10
C LEU A 49 -13.84 4.50 -10.58
N SER A 50 -13.88 3.38 -11.30
CA SER A 50 -14.36 3.23 -12.69
C SER A 50 -15.82 2.82 -12.74
#